data_AF-A0AA49GE31-F1
#
_entry.id   AF-A0AA49GE31-F1
#
_cell.length_a   1.000
_cell.length_b   1.000
_cell.length_c   1.000
_cell.angle_alpha   90.00
_cell.angle_beta   90.00
_cell.angle_gamma   90.00
#
_symmetry.space_group_name_H-M   'P 1'
#
loop_
_entity.id
_entity.type
_entity.pdbx_description
1 polymer ?
#
loop_
_entity_poly.entity_id
_entity_poly.type
_entity_poly.pdbx_seq_one_letter_code
_entity_poly.pdbx_strand_id
1 'polypeptide(L)'
;MKRFFTEFSQSTLAYYEAFQFVRKHKLKGFIFGSAFFNLFAFIFVGVIAWIYTGKLIDIIYQSFNFPPDWKEWVSFISILIAIFIRLLLISLYINIYKYVILVIFAPVLAILSERTQNILNQQKKSINLVRLVSEIGRGMLMAMILFGINIVLYLILILLSISIPFLSPFIAIAIFLVESYFFGASMLDYRNEYFQLSVKESLIKIFKHKGLVLGNGLALNLFILIPIVGVLFAPSFALIAAGIHSNKCIQ
;
A
#
# COMPACT_ATOMS: atom_id res chain seq x y z
N MET A 1 -24.30 10.18 -9.25
CA MET A 1 -23.35 9.61 -10.25
C MET A 1 -22.40 10.64 -10.84
N LYS A 2 -22.85 11.79 -11.37
CA LYS A 2 -21.95 12.81 -11.99
C LYS A 2 -20.75 13.21 -11.12
N ARG A 3 -21.00 13.53 -9.84
CA ARG A 3 -19.94 13.87 -8.86
C ARG A 3 -18.87 12.79 -8.72
N PHE A 4 -19.25 11.52 -8.66
CA PHE A 4 -18.30 10.41 -8.51
C PHE A 4 -17.32 10.34 -9.68
N PHE A 5 -17.82 10.39 -10.92
CA PHE A 5 -16.97 10.34 -12.11
C PHE A 5 -16.07 11.57 -12.25
N THR A 6 -16.59 12.75 -11.88
CA THR A 6 -15.79 13.98 -11.85
C THR A 6 -14.66 13.89 -10.83
N GLU A 7 -14.96 13.49 -9.58
CA GLU A 7 -13.93 13.28 -8.55
C GLU A 7 -12.93 12.20 -8.96
N PHE A 8 -13.39 11.09 -9.54
CA PHE A 8 -12.52 10.01 -10.00
C PHE A 8 -11.53 10.49 -11.07
N SER A 9 -12.02 11.15 -12.12
CA SER A 9 -11.18 11.64 -13.22
C SER A 9 -10.23 12.74 -12.76
N GLN A 10 -10.70 13.69 -11.95
CA GLN A 10 -9.83 14.74 -11.42
C GLN A 10 -8.77 14.18 -10.47
N SER A 11 -9.11 13.15 -9.69
CA SER A 11 -8.14 12.51 -8.80
C SER A 11 -7.06 11.74 -9.53
N THR A 12 -7.36 11.10 -10.66
CA THR A 12 -6.33 10.45 -11.49
C THR A 12 -5.44 11.50 -12.17
N LEU A 13 -6.03 12.59 -12.68
CA LEU A 13 -5.29 13.71 -13.25
C LEU A 13 -4.41 14.43 -12.23
N ALA A 14 -4.77 14.41 -10.95
CA ALA A 14 -3.97 15.00 -9.87
C ALA A 14 -2.57 14.37 -9.73
N TYR A 15 -2.31 13.18 -10.28
CA TYR A 15 -0.94 12.62 -10.34
C TYR A 15 -0.01 13.45 -11.21
N TYR A 16 -0.53 13.97 -12.33
CA TYR A 16 0.22 14.88 -13.18
C TYR A 16 0.48 16.21 -12.47
N GLU A 17 -0.53 16.75 -11.76
CA GLU A 17 -0.35 17.93 -10.91
C GLU A 17 0.68 17.68 -9.80
N ALA A 18 0.66 16.50 -9.17
CA ALA A 18 1.63 16.10 -8.17
C ALA A 18 3.06 16.05 -8.73
N PHE A 19 3.25 15.52 -9.94
CA PHE A 19 4.54 15.56 -10.63
C PHE A 19 5.06 16.99 -10.85
N GLN A 20 4.19 17.88 -11.35
CA GLN A 20 4.54 19.29 -11.51
C GLN A 20 4.84 19.98 -10.18
N PHE A 21 4.04 19.70 -9.15
CA PHE A 21 4.18 20.24 -7.80
C PHE A 21 5.53 19.88 -7.19
N VAL A 22 5.93 18.60 -7.27
CA VAL A 22 7.22 18.11 -6.79
C VAL A 22 8.38 18.85 -7.47
N ARG A 23 8.28 19.05 -8.78
CA ARG A 23 9.31 19.75 -9.56
C ARG A 23 9.38 21.24 -9.18
N LYS A 24 8.22 21.90 -9.07
CA LYS A 24 8.10 23.34 -8.74
C LYS A 24 8.63 23.66 -7.34
N HIS A 25 8.32 22.82 -6.37
CA HIS A 25 8.65 23.05 -4.95
C HIS A 25 9.91 22.32 -4.48
N LYS A 26 10.72 21.80 -5.42
CA LYS A 26 12.00 21.12 -5.15
C LYS A 26 11.90 19.99 -4.12
N LEU A 27 10.76 19.29 -4.06
CA LEU A 27 10.52 18.17 -3.14
C LEU A 27 11.21 16.86 -3.57
N LYS A 28 11.96 16.88 -4.69
CA LYS A 28 12.66 15.71 -5.23
C LYS A 28 13.53 15.01 -4.17
N GLY A 29 14.27 15.75 -3.35
CA GLY A 29 15.12 15.17 -2.31
C GLY A 29 14.34 14.33 -1.29
N PHE A 30 13.13 14.78 -0.91
CA PHE A 30 12.26 14.02 -0.01
C PHE A 30 11.68 12.78 -0.68
N ILE A 31 11.31 12.88 -1.95
CA ILE A 31 10.81 11.73 -2.72
C ILE A 31 11.91 10.70 -2.96
N PHE A 32 13.14 11.12 -3.25
CA PHE A 32 14.26 10.19 -3.35
C PHE A 32 14.64 9.59 -2.00
N GLY A 33 14.56 10.35 -0.90
CA GLY A 33 14.72 9.81 0.45
C GLY A 33 13.65 8.76 0.77
N SER A 34 12.40 9.06 0.42
CA SER A 34 11.26 8.14 0.53
C SER A 34 11.50 6.86 -0.27
N ALA A 35 11.91 6.98 -1.54
CA ALA A 35 12.30 5.83 -2.36
C ALA A 35 13.46 5.04 -1.76
N PHE A 36 14.48 5.71 -1.20
CA PHE A 36 15.60 5.04 -0.55
C PHE A 36 15.17 4.20 0.66
N PHE A 37 14.32 4.75 1.54
CA PHE A 37 13.76 4.00 2.67
C PHE A 37 12.93 2.80 2.22
N ASN A 38 12.15 2.95 1.15
CA ASN A 38 11.36 1.86 0.59
C ASN A 38 12.25 0.76 0.00
N LEU A 39 13.30 1.13 -0.74
CA LEU A 39 14.30 0.20 -1.27
C LEU A 39 15.03 -0.54 -0.13
N PHE A 40 15.40 0.17 0.93
CA PHE A 40 16.02 -0.45 2.09
C PHE A 40 15.09 -1.44 2.77
N ALA A 41 13.81 -1.09 2.97
CA ALA A 41 12.81 -2.00 3.51
C ALA A 41 12.62 -3.24 2.63
N PHE A 42 12.59 -3.09 1.30
CA PHE A 42 12.54 -4.21 0.35
C PHE A 42 13.71 -5.18 0.53
N ILE A 43 14.94 -4.64 0.54
CA ILE A 43 16.15 -5.45 0.69
C ILE A 43 16.18 -6.12 2.06
N PHE A 44 15.88 -5.37 3.12
CA PHE A 44 15.87 -5.89 4.49
C PHE A 44 14.89 -7.05 4.65
N VAL A 45 13.65 -6.88 4.19
CA VAL A 45 12.62 -7.93 4.23
C VAL A 45 13.01 -9.10 3.33
N GLY A 46 13.55 -8.84 2.13
CA GLY A 46 14.00 -9.89 1.21
C GLY A 46 15.14 -10.75 1.76
N VAL A 47 16.10 -10.14 2.46
CA VAL A 47 17.21 -10.86 3.12
C VAL A 47 16.70 -11.72 4.27
N ILE A 48 15.84 -11.16 5.13
CA ILE A 48 15.17 -11.93 6.19
C ILE A 48 14.41 -13.10 5.56
N ALA A 49 13.65 -12.85 4.51
CA ALA A 49 12.91 -13.88 3.79
C ALA A 49 13.79 -15.04 3.32
N TRP A 50 14.91 -14.71 2.70
CA TRP A 50 15.84 -15.71 2.21
C TRP A 50 16.43 -16.57 3.34
N ILE A 51 16.86 -15.95 4.44
CA ILE A 51 17.47 -16.63 5.58
C ILE A 51 16.48 -17.59 6.27
N TYR A 52 15.27 -17.12 6.56
CA TYR A 52 14.28 -17.92 7.29
C TYR A 52 13.64 -18.99 6.40
N THR A 53 13.51 -18.73 5.09
CA THR A 53 13.06 -19.74 4.12
C THR A 53 14.02 -20.93 4.07
N GLY A 54 15.34 -20.68 4.06
CA GLY A 54 16.35 -21.75 4.12
C GLY A 54 16.18 -22.63 5.36
N LYS A 55 16.08 -22.01 6.55
CA LYS A 55 15.90 -22.73 7.82
C LYS A 55 14.62 -23.57 7.87
N LEU A 56 13.51 -23.04 7.37
CA LEU A 56 12.23 -23.77 7.34
C LEU A 56 12.31 -24.98 6.40
N ILE A 57 12.95 -24.83 5.24
CA ILE A 57 13.17 -25.92 4.29
C ILE A 57 14.02 -27.02 4.94
N ASP A 58 15.10 -26.66 5.64
CA ASP A 58 15.97 -27.62 6.33
C ASP A 58 15.21 -28.40 7.42
N ILE A 59 14.37 -27.72 8.22
CA ILE A 59 13.51 -28.38 9.24
C ILE A 59 12.52 -29.35 8.60
N ILE A 60 11.89 -28.96 7.49
CA ILE A 60 10.94 -29.80 6.77
C ILE A 60 11.65 -31.04 6.22
N TYR A 61 12.85 -30.89 5.65
CA TYR A 61 13.63 -32.01 5.14
C TYR A 61 14.10 -32.97 6.23
N GLN A 62 14.55 -32.47 7.38
CA GLN A 62 14.96 -33.31 8.50
C GLN A 62 13.79 -34.06 9.15
N SER A 63 12.58 -33.52 9.04
CA SER A 63 11.36 -34.14 9.59
C SER A 63 10.76 -35.21 8.66
N PHE A 64 11.11 -35.20 7.36
CA PHE A 64 10.63 -36.17 6.39
C PHE A 64 11.61 -37.35 6.27
N ASN A 65 11.25 -38.50 6.86
CA ASN A 65 11.99 -39.74 6.65
C ASN A 65 11.55 -40.39 5.33
N PHE A 66 12.36 -40.26 4.28
CA PHE A 66 12.09 -40.92 3.01
C PHE A 66 12.58 -42.38 3.01
N PRO A 67 11.82 -43.33 2.42
CA PRO A 67 12.24 -44.73 2.28
C PRO A 67 13.56 -44.86 1.48
N PRO A 68 14.48 -45.75 1.87
CA PRO A 68 15.81 -45.88 1.26
C PRO A 68 15.79 -46.35 -0.21
N ASP A 69 14.73 -47.03 -0.66
CA ASP A 69 14.63 -47.64 -1.99
C ASP A 69 14.34 -46.64 -3.13
N TRP A 70 14.06 -45.37 -2.80
CA TRP A 70 13.60 -44.36 -3.76
C TRP A 70 14.61 -43.22 -3.98
N LYS A 71 15.90 -43.43 -3.68
CA LYS A 71 16.95 -42.38 -3.66
C LYS A 71 16.94 -41.40 -4.86
N GLU A 72 16.77 -41.89 -6.08
CA GLU A 72 16.75 -41.04 -7.29
C GLU A 72 15.48 -40.18 -7.40
N TRP A 73 14.31 -40.77 -7.12
CA TRP A 73 13.02 -40.07 -7.09
C TRP A 73 12.92 -39.09 -5.92
N VAL A 74 13.54 -39.42 -4.79
CA VAL A 74 13.59 -38.55 -3.60
C VAL A 74 14.30 -37.25 -3.92
N SER A 75 15.44 -37.26 -4.62
CA SER A 75 16.16 -36.03 -5.00
C SER A 75 15.33 -35.13 -5.93
N PHE A 76 14.62 -35.72 -6.89
CA PHE A 76 13.77 -34.95 -7.81
C PHE A 76 12.55 -34.35 -7.10
N ILE A 77 11.83 -35.16 -6.32
CA ILE A 77 10.64 -34.74 -5.56
C ILE A 77 11.01 -33.69 -4.51
N SER A 78 12.16 -33.83 -3.84
CA SER A 78 12.63 -32.84 -2.87
C SER A 78 12.92 -31.50 -3.52
N ILE A 79 13.56 -31.44 -4.69
CA ILE A 79 13.76 -30.17 -5.44
C ILE A 79 12.41 -29.52 -5.78
N LEU A 80 11.43 -30.30 -6.27
CA LEU A 80 10.10 -29.78 -6.59
C LEU A 80 9.38 -29.24 -5.35
N ILE A 81 9.43 -29.96 -4.23
CA ILE A 81 8.88 -29.52 -2.95
C ILE A 81 9.58 -28.24 -2.46
N ALA A 82 10.91 -28.14 -2.56
CA ALA A 82 11.63 -26.91 -2.22
C ALA A 82 11.22 -25.73 -3.10
N ILE A 83 11.07 -25.92 -4.40
CA ILE A 83 10.61 -24.87 -5.32
C ILE A 83 9.19 -24.43 -4.94
N PHE A 84 8.29 -25.38 -4.69
CA PHE A 84 6.92 -25.08 -4.29
C PHE A 84 6.85 -24.34 -2.95
N ILE A 85 7.58 -24.81 -1.93
CA ILE A 85 7.68 -24.15 -0.62
C ILE A 85 8.28 -22.74 -0.78
N ARG A 86 9.33 -22.57 -1.59
CA ARG A 86 9.92 -21.24 -1.87
C ARG A 86 8.91 -20.30 -2.52
N LEU A 87 8.16 -20.77 -3.53
CA LEU A 87 7.13 -19.94 -4.18
C LEU A 87 6.02 -19.55 -3.21
N LEU A 88 5.56 -20.48 -2.38
CA LEU A 88 4.55 -20.23 -1.36
C LEU A 88 5.05 -19.22 -0.32
N LEU A 89 6.28 -19.38 0.16
CA LEU A 89 6.90 -18.46 1.11
C LEU A 89 7.15 -17.08 0.50
N ILE A 90 7.66 -16.98 -0.73
CA ILE A 90 7.82 -15.71 -1.44
C ILE A 90 6.46 -15.00 -1.57
N SER A 91 5.39 -15.73 -1.91
CA SER A 91 4.03 -15.18 -1.99
C SER A 91 3.55 -14.65 -0.63
N LEU A 92 3.76 -15.42 0.44
CA LEU A 92 3.45 -14.99 1.81
C LEU A 92 4.26 -13.73 2.19
N TYR A 93 5.53 -13.69 1.82
CA TYR A 93 6.43 -12.55 2.06
C TYR A 93 5.98 -11.29 1.35
N ILE A 94 5.61 -11.36 0.07
CA ILE A 94 5.10 -10.20 -0.69
C ILE A 94 3.82 -9.66 -0.03
N ASN A 95 2.94 -10.55 0.45
CA ASN A 95 1.74 -10.15 1.17
C ASN A 95 2.04 -9.44 2.50
N ILE A 96 2.96 -9.97 3.31
CA ILE A 96 3.36 -9.33 4.58
C ILE A 96 4.09 -8.00 4.33
N TYR A 97 4.94 -7.96 3.31
CA TYR A 97 5.74 -6.80 2.91
C TYR A 97 4.89 -5.56 2.63
N LYS A 98 3.74 -5.71 1.96
CA LYS A 98 2.79 -4.62 1.69
C LYS A 98 2.39 -3.86 2.97
N TYR A 99 2.17 -4.58 4.07
CA TYR A 99 1.74 -4.01 5.35
C TYR A 99 2.92 -3.48 6.17
N VAL A 100 4.04 -4.20 6.19
CA VAL A 100 5.26 -3.76 6.90
C VAL A 100 5.79 -2.44 6.34
N ILE A 101 5.77 -2.26 5.02
CA ILE A 101 6.11 -0.95 4.44
C ILE A 101 5.17 0.11 4.94
N LEU A 102 3.85 -0.07 4.88
CA LEU A 102 2.92 1.01 5.25
C LEU A 102 3.19 1.54 6.67
N VAL A 103 3.59 0.66 7.60
CA VAL A 103 3.97 1.03 8.96
C VAL A 103 5.31 1.76 9.00
N ILE A 104 6.36 1.23 8.33
CA ILE A 104 7.70 1.85 8.27
C ILE A 104 7.69 3.17 7.49
N PHE A 105 6.80 3.29 6.52
CA PHE A 105 6.67 4.43 5.63
C PHE A 105 5.77 5.53 6.19
N ALA A 106 4.94 5.22 7.20
CA ALA A 106 4.07 6.20 7.83
C ALA A 106 4.79 7.48 8.28
N PRO A 107 5.98 7.44 8.90
CA PRO A 107 6.75 8.65 9.25
C PRO A 107 7.12 9.49 8.03
N VAL A 108 7.56 8.85 6.95
CA VAL A 108 7.98 9.53 5.71
C VAL A 108 6.78 10.18 5.04
N LEU A 109 5.67 9.45 4.95
CA LEU A 109 4.41 9.93 4.39
C LEU A 109 3.82 11.08 5.22
N ALA A 110 3.89 11.01 6.55
CA ALA A 110 3.45 12.07 7.45
C ALA A 110 4.25 13.36 7.23
N ILE A 111 5.58 13.29 7.20
CA ILE A 111 6.44 14.45 6.91
C ILE A 111 6.16 15.02 5.51
N LEU A 112 5.98 14.14 4.52
CA LEU A 112 5.68 14.56 3.14
C LEU A 112 4.31 15.25 3.06
N SER A 113 3.31 14.73 3.77
CA SER A 113 1.98 15.34 3.87
C SER A 113 2.05 16.71 4.51
N GLU A 114 2.70 16.84 5.66
CA GLU A 114 2.78 18.12 6.37
C GLU A 114 3.46 19.19 5.49
N ARG A 115 4.55 18.84 4.80
CA ARG A 115 5.20 19.75 3.85
C ARG A 115 4.30 20.11 2.67
N THR A 116 3.64 19.12 2.08
CA THR A 116 2.74 19.32 0.93
C THR A 116 1.60 20.26 1.31
N GLN A 117 0.96 20.02 2.45
CA GLN A 117 -0.16 20.82 2.94
C GLN A 117 0.28 22.20 3.39
N ASN A 118 1.44 22.36 4.02
CA ASN A 118 2.01 23.68 4.33
C ASN A 118 2.21 24.52 3.07
N ILE A 119 2.75 23.93 2.00
CA ILE A 119 2.95 24.62 0.72
C ILE A 119 1.61 24.97 0.07
N LEU A 120 0.66 24.03 0.03
CA LEU A 120 -0.64 24.24 -0.60
C LEU A 120 -1.48 25.31 0.12
N ASN A 121 -1.42 25.34 1.45
CA ASN A 121 -2.17 26.28 2.28
C ASN A 121 -1.38 27.58 2.60
N GLN A 122 -0.18 27.74 2.04
CA GLN A 122 0.73 28.87 2.30
C GLN A 122 1.04 29.08 3.80
N GLN A 123 1.09 27.99 4.57
CA GLN A 123 1.39 28.01 6.00
C GLN A 123 2.88 27.74 6.24
N LYS A 124 3.50 28.46 7.17
CA LYS A 124 4.88 28.22 7.65
C LYS A 124 4.88 27.40 8.95
N LYS A 125 4.11 26.30 8.99
CA LYS A 125 4.07 25.43 10.16
C LYS A 125 5.39 24.65 10.24
N SER A 126 6.09 24.75 11.37
CA SER A 126 7.27 23.93 11.61
C SER A 126 6.86 22.50 11.96
N ILE A 127 7.71 21.54 11.58
CA ILE A 127 7.52 20.13 11.93
C ILE A 127 7.76 20.00 13.43
N ASN A 128 6.73 19.63 14.18
CA ASN A 128 6.84 19.36 15.61
C ASN A 128 6.98 17.84 15.81
N LEU A 129 8.10 17.40 16.38
CA LEU A 129 8.40 15.96 16.55
C LEU A 129 7.38 15.23 17.43
N VAL A 130 6.89 15.87 18.50
CA VAL A 130 5.87 15.28 19.38
C VAL A 130 4.58 15.07 18.60
N ARG A 131 4.19 16.07 17.80
CA ARG A 131 3.04 15.97 16.92
C ARG A 131 3.24 14.88 15.87
N LEU A 132 4.41 14.82 15.24
CA LEU A 132 4.72 13.83 14.21
C LEU A 132 4.58 12.39 14.74
N VAL A 133 5.07 12.10 15.96
CA VAL A 133 4.90 10.78 16.58
C VAL A 133 3.41 10.45 16.79
N SER A 134 2.62 11.44 17.24
CA SER A 134 1.17 11.28 17.38
C SER A 134 0.48 11.02 16.03
N GLU A 135 0.88 11.75 14.98
CA GLU A 135 0.38 11.58 13.61
C GLU A 135 0.75 10.20 13.03
N ILE A 136 1.95 9.69 13.31
CA ILE A 136 2.35 8.33 12.94
C ILE A 136 1.45 7.30 13.63
N GLY A 137 1.25 7.43 14.96
CA GLY A 137 0.41 6.51 15.72
C GLY A 137 -1.04 6.50 15.22
N ARG A 138 -1.59 7.69 14.93
CA ARG A 138 -2.92 7.79 14.33
C ARG A 138 -2.96 7.21 12.91
N GLY A 139 -1.96 7.50 12.08
CA GLY A 139 -1.85 6.93 10.73
C GLY A 139 -1.80 5.40 10.75
N MET A 140 -1.08 4.80 11.70
CA MET A 140 -1.06 3.36 11.93
C MET A 140 -2.44 2.83 12.34
N LEU A 141 -3.13 3.49 13.28
CA LEU A 141 -4.48 3.11 13.70
C LEU A 141 -5.46 3.16 12.52
N MET A 142 -5.44 4.23 11.73
CA MET A 142 -6.26 4.36 10.53
C MET A 142 -5.95 3.28 9.50
N ALA A 143 -4.67 2.99 9.28
CA ALA A 143 -4.25 1.90 8.41
C ALA A 143 -4.77 0.54 8.90
N MET A 144 -4.74 0.26 10.20
CA MET A 144 -5.29 -0.97 10.78
C MET A 144 -6.81 -1.06 10.61
N ILE A 145 -7.55 0.02 10.83
CA ILE A 145 -9.01 0.06 10.64
C ILE A 145 -9.36 -0.22 9.17
N LEU A 146 -8.72 0.51 8.25
CA LEU A 146 -8.93 0.34 6.81
C LEU A 146 -8.54 -1.06 6.34
N PHE A 147 -7.44 -1.61 6.86
CA PHE A 147 -7.02 -2.99 6.60
C PHE A 147 -8.02 -4.01 7.13
N GLY A 148 -8.55 -3.83 8.34
CA GLY A 148 -9.57 -4.69 8.93
C GLY A 148 -10.87 -4.72 8.12
N ILE A 149 -11.29 -3.59 7.57
CA ILE A 149 -12.46 -3.54 6.68
C ILE A 149 -12.12 -4.20 5.33
N ASN A 150 -10.92 -3.94 4.80
CA ASN A 150 -10.46 -4.51 3.53
C ASN A 150 -10.39 -6.04 3.58
N ILE A 151 -9.84 -6.63 4.65
CA ILE A 151 -9.70 -8.09 4.78
C ILE A 151 -11.06 -8.79 4.84
N VAL A 152 -12.04 -8.19 5.53
CA VAL A 152 -13.42 -8.73 5.58
C VAL A 152 -14.05 -8.73 4.18
N LEU A 153 -13.94 -7.62 3.45
CA LEU A 153 -14.45 -7.54 2.07
C LEU A 153 -13.74 -8.50 1.13
N TYR A 154 -12.42 -8.64 1.27
CA TYR A 154 -11.61 -9.57 0.51
C TYR A 154 -12.05 -11.03 0.72
N LEU A 155 -12.28 -11.43 1.98
CA LEU A 155 -12.78 -12.77 2.31
C LEU A 155 -14.16 -13.04 1.69
N ILE A 156 -15.08 -12.07 1.78
CA ILE A 156 -16.41 -12.18 1.16
C ILE A 156 -16.30 -12.37 -0.36
N LEU A 157 -15.44 -11.60 -1.02
CA LEU A 157 -15.22 -11.70 -2.47
C LEU A 157 -14.62 -13.05 -2.86
N ILE A 158 -13.64 -13.56 -2.11
CA ILE A 158 -13.08 -14.90 -2.36
C ILE A 158 -14.14 -15.98 -2.21
N LEU A 159 -14.94 -15.95 -1.15
CA LEU A 159 -16.01 -16.92 -0.94
C LEU A 159 -16.99 -16.91 -2.12
N LEU A 160 -17.36 -15.72 -2.60
CA LEU A 160 -18.21 -15.57 -3.79
C LEU A 160 -17.55 -16.14 -5.06
N SER A 161 -16.23 -15.98 -5.21
CA SER A 161 -15.48 -16.53 -6.36
C SER A 161 -15.47 -18.05 -6.37
N ILE A 162 -15.45 -18.68 -5.20
CA ILE A 162 -15.49 -20.14 -5.07
C ILE A 162 -16.91 -20.64 -5.31
N SER A 163 -17.92 -19.94 -4.79
CA SER A 163 -19.33 -20.32 -4.96
C SER A 163 -19.84 -20.17 -6.40
N ILE A 164 -19.32 -19.19 -7.15
CA ILE A 164 -19.76 -18.92 -8.53
C ILE A 164 -18.52 -18.78 -9.45
N PRO A 165 -17.91 -19.90 -9.88
CA PRO A 165 -16.65 -19.86 -10.64
C PRO A 165 -16.70 -19.02 -11.92
N PHE A 166 -17.83 -18.99 -12.61
CA PHE A 166 -18.01 -18.18 -13.83
C PHE A 166 -17.87 -16.67 -13.59
N LEU A 167 -18.15 -16.19 -12.38
CA LEU A 167 -17.95 -14.78 -12.00
C LEU A 167 -16.52 -14.46 -11.55
N SER A 168 -15.64 -15.47 -11.42
CA SER A 168 -14.29 -15.30 -10.87
C SER A 168 -13.47 -14.18 -11.54
N PRO A 169 -13.46 -14.02 -12.88
CA PRO A 169 -12.73 -12.91 -13.51
C PRO A 169 -13.25 -11.52 -13.09
N PHE A 170 -14.57 -11.37 -12.94
CA PHE A 170 -15.18 -10.12 -12.48
C PHE A 170 -14.89 -9.86 -11.01
N ILE A 171 -14.83 -10.92 -10.20
CA ILE A 171 -14.49 -10.83 -8.78
C ILE A 171 -13.02 -10.44 -8.60
N ALA A 172 -12.11 -10.93 -9.42
CA ALA A 172 -10.71 -10.48 -9.42
C ALA A 172 -10.60 -8.97 -9.68
N ILE A 173 -11.38 -8.45 -10.65
CA ILE A 173 -11.46 -6.99 -10.90
C ILE A 173 -12.05 -6.27 -9.68
N ALA A 174 -13.11 -6.81 -9.06
CA ALA A 174 -13.71 -6.23 -7.87
C ALA A 174 -12.73 -6.17 -6.69
N ILE A 175 -11.94 -7.24 -6.46
CA ILE A 175 -10.87 -7.29 -5.47
C ILE A 175 -9.85 -6.17 -5.75
N PHE A 176 -9.39 -6.04 -6.99
CA PHE A 176 -8.45 -4.99 -7.37
C PHE A 176 -9.00 -3.58 -7.13
N LEU A 177 -10.28 -3.34 -7.43
CA LEU A 177 -10.95 -2.05 -7.17
C LEU A 177 -11.11 -1.78 -5.67
N VAL A 178 -11.44 -2.81 -4.88
CA VAL A 178 -11.55 -2.71 -3.42
C VAL A 178 -10.19 -2.39 -2.82
N GLU A 179 -9.13 -3.10 -3.20
CA GLU A 179 -7.76 -2.78 -2.77
C GLU A 179 -7.38 -1.35 -3.13
N SER A 180 -7.65 -0.93 -4.37
CA SER A 180 -7.42 0.43 -4.84
C SER A 180 -8.12 1.44 -3.94
N TYR A 181 -9.40 1.22 -3.62
CA TYR A 181 -10.16 2.11 -2.75
C TYR A 181 -9.50 2.30 -1.37
N PHE A 182 -9.13 1.22 -0.69
CA PHE A 182 -8.53 1.31 0.64
C PHE A 182 -7.12 1.92 0.62
N PHE A 183 -6.37 1.72 -0.46
CA PHE A 183 -5.08 2.37 -0.67
C PHE A 183 -5.23 3.87 -0.96
N GLY A 184 -6.23 4.27 -1.74
CA GLY A 184 -6.56 5.69 -1.92
C GLY A 184 -7.04 6.34 -0.62
N ALA A 185 -7.76 5.60 0.22
CA ALA A 185 -8.29 6.09 1.50
C ALA A 185 -7.15 6.38 2.50
N SER A 186 -6.14 5.52 2.56
CA SER A 186 -4.99 5.75 3.43
C SER A 186 -4.18 6.99 3.01
N MET A 187 -4.03 7.22 1.70
CA MET A 187 -3.37 8.44 1.20
C MET A 187 -4.16 9.72 1.53
N LEU A 188 -5.49 9.67 1.45
CA LEU A 188 -6.36 10.80 1.79
C LEU A 188 -6.33 11.13 3.30
N ASP A 189 -6.21 10.11 4.16
CA ASP A 189 -6.18 10.30 5.61
C ASP A 189 -5.03 11.20 6.07
N TYR A 190 -3.86 11.14 5.42
CA TYR A 190 -2.74 12.05 5.72
C TYR A 190 -3.08 13.53 5.55
N ARG A 191 -3.97 13.88 4.62
CA ARG A 191 -4.49 15.26 4.52
C ARG A 191 -5.47 15.54 5.66
N ASN A 192 -6.35 14.61 5.98
CA ASN A 192 -7.30 14.79 7.08
C ASN A 192 -6.61 14.95 8.44
N GLU A 193 -5.48 14.26 8.64
CA GLU A 193 -4.58 14.44 9.77
C GLU A 193 -4.02 15.86 9.87
N TYR A 194 -3.56 16.42 8.74
CA TYR A 194 -3.05 17.79 8.72
C TYR A 194 -4.08 18.81 9.23
N PHE A 195 -5.36 18.61 8.88
CA PHE A 195 -6.49 19.43 9.34
C PHE A 195 -7.06 19.00 10.70
N GLN A 196 -6.38 18.09 11.41
CA GLN A 196 -6.72 17.64 12.76
C GLN A 196 -8.12 17.04 12.89
N LEU A 197 -8.64 16.44 11.81
CA LEU A 197 -9.91 15.73 11.86
C LEU A 197 -9.77 14.49 12.74
N SER A 198 -10.79 14.15 13.53
CA SER A 198 -10.81 12.88 14.25
C SER A 198 -10.85 11.68 13.30
N VAL A 199 -10.45 10.50 13.78
CA VAL A 199 -10.54 9.23 13.03
C VAL A 199 -11.94 9.02 12.43
N LYS A 200 -12.99 9.29 13.23
CA LYS A 200 -14.37 9.16 12.79
C LYS A 200 -14.72 10.14 11.67
N GLU A 201 -14.34 11.41 11.80
CA GLU A 201 -14.56 12.43 10.76
C GLU A 201 -13.79 12.12 9.49
N SER A 202 -12.56 11.63 9.61
CA SER A 202 -11.75 11.21 8.46
C SER A 202 -12.46 10.10 7.68
N LEU A 203 -12.94 9.06 8.37
CA LEU A 203 -13.71 7.98 7.74
C LEU A 203 -14.98 8.50 7.05
N ILE A 204 -15.74 9.39 7.71
CA ILE A 204 -16.94 10.01 7.12
C ILE A 204 -16.58 10.75 5.82
N LYS A 205 -15.50 11.54 5.81
CA LYS A 205 -15.06 12.27 4.62
C LYS A 205 -14.56 11.32 3.52
N ILE A 206 -13.80 10.28 3.86
CA ILE A 206 -13.35 9.22 2.94
C ILE A 206 -14.56 8.57 2.26
N PHE A 207 -15.54 8.09 3.04
CA PHE A 207 -16.72 7.42 2.49
C PHE A 207 -17.69 8.35 1.75
N LYS A 208 -17.64 9.66 2.01
CA LYS A 208 -18.41 10.68 1.29
C LYS A 208 -17.82 10.99 -0.10
N HIS A 209 -16.50 10.91 -0.27
CA HIS A 209 -15.77 11.25 -1.50
C HIS A 209 -15.21 9.99 -2.20
N LYS A 210 -16.08 9.00 -2.45
CA LYS A 210 -15.68 7.69 -3.00
C LYS A 210 -14.98 7.79 -4.37
N GLY A 211 -15.36 8.77 -5.20
CA GLY A 211 -14.77 8.95 -6.52
C GLY A 211 -13.31 9.36 -6.42
N LEU A 212 -13.02 10.34 -5.56
CA LEU A 212 -11.67 10.80 -5.26
C LEU A 212 -10.82 9.65 -4.71
N VAL A 213 -11.35 8.94 -3.71
CA VAL A 213 -10.64 7.84 -3.05
C VAL A 213 -10.31 6.73 -4.04
N LEU A 214 -11.29 6.27 -4.83
CA LEU A 214 -11.06 5.22 -5.81
C LEU A 214 -10.14 5.68 -6.94
N GLY A 215 -10.30 6.91 -7.45
CA GLY A 215 -9.48 7.45 -8.52
C GLY A 215 -8.01 7.57 -8.12
N ASN A 216 -7.76 8.11 -6.93
CA ASN A 216 -6.41 8.19 -6.39
C ASN A 216 -5.78 6.80 -6.22
N GLY A 217 -6.52 5.87 -5.62
CA GLY A 217 -6.04 4.53 -5.32
C GLY A 217 -5.85 3.64 -6.54
N LEU A 218 -6.68 3.80 -7.57
CA LEU A 218 -6.56 3.06 -8.83
C LEU A 218 -5.32 3.52 -9.59
N ALA A 219 -5.07 4.83 -9.67
CA ALA A 219 -3.84 5.36 -10.23
C ALA A 219 -2.60 4.90 -9.44
N LEU A 220 -2.68 4.83 -8.10
CA LEU A 220 -1.62 4.30 -7.24
C LEU A 220 -1.31 2.85 -7.59
N ASN A 221 -2.32 1.98 -7.62
CA ASN A 221 -2.14 0.56 -7.91
C ASN A 221 -1.63 0.33 -9.33
N LEU A 222 -2.14 1.05 -10.33
CA LEU A 222 -1.62 0.99 -11.70
C LEU A 222 -0.16 1.45 -11.77
N PHE A 223 0.22 2.48 -11.00
CA PHE A 223 1.59 2.94 -10.96
C PHE A 223 2.52 1.88 -10.34
N ILE A 224 2.09 1.20 -9.27
CA ILE A 224 2.84 0.11 -8.63
C ILE A 224 3.11 -1.07 -9.58
N LEU A 225 2.27 -1.29 -10.60
CA LEU A 225 2.52 -2.31 -11.62
C LEU A 225 3.79 -2.06 -12.43
N ILE A 226 4.32 -0.83 -12.45
CA ILE A 226 5.63 -0.53 -13.05
C ILE A 226 6.72 -1.00 -12.09
N PRO A 227 7.50 -2.05 -12.42
CA PRO A 227 8.47 -2.61 -11.50
C PRO A 227 9.52 -1.58 -11.07
N ILE A 228 9.96 -1.66 -9.81
CA ILE A 228 10.95 -0.78 -9.18
C ILE A 228 10.44 0.67 -9.06
N VAL A 229 10.21 1.38 -10.17
CA VAL A 229 9.78 2.79 -10.18
C VAL A 229 8.43 2.97 -9.49
N GLY A 230 7.44 2.14 -9.84
CA GLY A 230 6.11 2.20 -9.26
C GLY A 230 6.13 1.98 -7.76
N VAL A 231 6.73 0.88 -7.32
CA VAL A 231 6.84 0.52 -5.90
C VAL A 231 7.49 1.63 -5.09
N LEU A 232 8.59 2.21 -5.58
CA LEU A 232 9.37 3.20 -4.85
C LEU A 232 8.68 4.57 -4.76
N PHE A 233 8.05 5.03 -5.84
CA PHE A 233 7.59 6.41 -5.96
C PHE A 233 6.07 6.57 -5.81
N ALA A 234 5.28 5.54 -6.13
CA ALA A 234 3.83 5.68 -6.24
C ALA A 234 3.15 6.15 -4.94
N PRO A 235 3.48 5.63 -3.74
CA PRO A 235 2.82 6.11 -2.51
C PRO A 235 3.07 7.60 -2.24
N SER A 236 4.26 8.10 -2.56
CA SER A 236 4.59 9.53 -2.37
C SER A 236 3.80 10.42 -3.34
N PHE A 237 3.70 10.01 -4.62
CA PHE A 237 2.89 10.74 -5.60
C PHE A 237 1.40 10.67 -5.30
N ALA A 238 0.90 9.51 -4.86
CA ALA A 238 -0.49 9.31 -4.47
C ALA A 238 -0.89 10.17 -3.27
N LEU A 239 0.00 10.31 -2.29
CA LEU A 239 -0.23 11.19 -1.14
C LEU A 239 -0.34 12.66 -1.57
N ILE A 240 0.59 13.12 -2.42
CA ILE A 240 0.58 14.50 -2.92
C ILE A 240 -0.67 14.76 -3.78
N ALA A 241 -0.99 13.84 -4.69
CA ALA A 241 -2.17 13.91 -5.55
C ALA A 241 -3.47 13.95 -4.74
N ALA A 242 -3.61 13.06 -3.75
CA ALA A 242 -4.73 13.06 -2.82
C ALA A 242 -4.84 14.39 -2.07
N GLY A 243 -3.72 14.92 -1.56
CA GLY A 243 -3.68 16.19 -0.86
C GLY A 243 -4.12 17.39 -1.73
N ILE A 244 -3.64 17.46 -2.97
CA ILE A 244 -4.00 18.52 -3.92
C ILE A 244 -5.49 18.46 -4.26
N HIS A 245 -5.99 17.28 -4.63
CA HIS A 245 -7.37 17.16 -5.09
C HIS A 245 -8.37 17.26 -3.92
N SER A 246 -8.05 16.69 -2.77
CA SER A 246 -8.91 16.78 -1.58
C SER A 246 -9.09 18.22 -1.11
N ASN A 247 -8.07 19.08 -1.17
CA ASN A 247 -8.22 20.49 -0.83
C ASN A 247 -9.17 21.25 -1.78
N LYS A 248 -9.38 20.77 -3.01
CA LYS A 248 -10.34 21.33 -3.96
C LYS A 248 -11.78 20.86 -3.70
N CYS A 249 -11.95 19.66 -3.15
CA CYS A 249 -13.27 19.00 -3.04
C CYS A 249 -13.81 18.94 -1.60
N ILE A 250 -12.93 18.99 -0.61
CA ILE A 250 -13.23 18.79 0.80
C ILE A 250 -12.97 20.12 1.53
N GLN A 251 -14.04 20.81 1.86
CA GLN A 251 -14.03 21.92 2.79
C GLN A 251 -13.82 21.41 4.23
#